data_AF-A0A5B8AZQ2-F1
#
_entry.id   AF-A0A5B8AZQ2-F1
#
_cell.length_a   1.000
_cell.length_b   1.000
_cell.length_c   1.000
_cell.angle_alpha   90.00
_cell.angle_beta   90.00
_cell.angle_gamma   90.00
#
_symmetry.space_group_name_H-M   'P 1'
#
loop_
_entity.id
_entity.type
_entity.pdbx_description
1 polymer ?
#
loop_
_entity_poly.entity_id
_entity_poly.type
_entity_poly.pdbx_seq_one_letter_code
_entity_poly.pdbx_strand_id
1 'polypeptide(L)' 'MSIKARRPKIAQGDEHLALRLGMAVAYQWDYLPKEAQATIIEQATFVEMPPIQVQQRQSLEAFIRQHKAVD' A
#
# COMPACT_ATOMS: atom_id res chain seq x y z
N MET A 1 3.79 -13.42 12.62
CA MET A 1 4.84 -13.76 11.63
C MET A 1 5.52 -12.46 11.25
N SER A 2 6.85 -12.39 11.22
CA SER A 2 7.55 -11.16 10.78
C SER A 2 7.59 -11.12 9.25
N ILE A 3 6.89 -10.17 8.64
CA ILE A 3 6.99 -9.92 7.21
C ILE A 3 8.32 -9.18 6.96
N LYS A 4 9.27 -9.85 6.29
CA LYS A 4 10.54 -9.23 5.87
C LYS A 4 10.30 -8.21 4.76
N ALA A 5 11.19 -7.22 4.65
CA ALA A 5 11.25 -6.31 3.50
C ALA A 5 11.21 -7.11 2.20
N ARG A 6 10.26 -6.77 1.31
CA ARG A 6 10.09 -7.43 0.02
C ARG A 6 10.07 -6.38 -1.07
N ARG A 7 10.95 -6.57 -2.05
CA ARG A 7 10.88 -5.87 -3.32
C ARG A 7 9.98 -6.68 -4.26
N PRO A 8 8.77 -6.23 -4.60
CA PRO A 8 7.94 -6.94 -5.56
C PRO A 8 8.68 -6.99 -6.90
N LYS A 9 8.68 -8.15 -7.55
CA LYS A 9 9.24 -8.33 -8.90
C LYS A 9 8.25 -7.76 -9.91
N ILE A 10 8.28 -6.45 -10.08
CA ILE A 10 7.53 -5.73 -11.11
C ILE A 10 8.47 -5.56 -12.30
N ALA A 11 8.03 -5.95 -13.50
CA ALA A 11 8.83 -5.75 -14.70
C ALA A 11 8.97 -4.24 -14.98
N GLN A 12 10.10 -3.85 -15.56
CA GLN A 12 10.33 -2.47 -15.95
C GLN A 12 9.28 -2.05 -16.98
N GLY A 13 8.55 -0.96 -16.69
CA GLY A 13 7.41 -0.50 -17.49
C GLY A 13 6.04 -0.89 -16.92
N ASP A 14 5.96 -1.87 -16.03
CA ASP A 14 4.70 -2.34 -15.41
C ASP A 14 4.39 -1.62 -14.07
N GLU A 15 5.18 -0.63 -13.67
CA GLU A 15 5.00 0.11 -12.41
C GLU A 15 3.62 0.77 -12.33
N HIS A 16 3.10 1.21 -13.47
CA HIS A 16 1.75 1.78 -13.59
C HIS A 16 0.65 0.74 -13.28
N LEU A 17 0.85 -0.53 -13.60
CA LEU A 17 -0.09 -1.61 -13.26
C LEU A 17 -0.09 -1.86 -11.77
N ALA A 18 1.09 -1.89 -11.14
CA ALA A 18 1.21 -2.02 -9.69
C ALA A 18 0.54 -0.85 -8.95
N LEU A 19 0.69 0.38 -9.47
CA LEU A 19 0.01 1.57 -8.94
C LEU A 19 -1.51 1.46 -9.07
N ARG A 20 -2.02 1.05 -10.25
CA ARG A 20 -3.46 0.84 -10.48
C ARG A 20 -4.05 -0.22 -9.55
N LEU A 21 -3.31 -1.30 -9.29
CA LEU A 21 -3.70 -2.33 -8.33
C LEU A 21 -3.73 -1.77 -6.90
N GLY A 22 -2.72 -1.00 -6.49
CA GLY A 22 -2.70 -0.32 -5.19
C GLY A 22 -3.90 0.62 -4.99
N MET A 23 -4.26 1.38 -6.02
CA MET A 23 -5.45 2.23 -6.01
C MET A 23 -6.75 1.43 -5.91
N ALA A 24 -6.89 0.34 -6.65
CA ALA A 24 -8.07 -0.53 -6.56
C ALA A 24 -8.24 -1.13 -5.16
N VAL A 25 -7.14 -1.52 -4.50
CA VAL A 25 -7.14 -1.98 -3.10
C VAL A 25 -7.58 -0.85 -2.15
N ALA A 26 -7.10 0.37 -2.36
CA ALA A 26 -7.51 1.53 -1.56
C ALA A 26 -9.01 1.84 -1.69
N TYR A 27 -9.57 1.77 -2.90
CA TYR A 27 -11.00 1.98 -3.12
C TYR A 27 -11.88 0.92 -2.43
N GLN A 28 -11.37 -0.30 -2.30
CA GLN A 28 -12.10 -1.40 -1.67
C GLN A 28 -11.81 -1.54 -0.18
N TRP A 29 -11.04 -0.63 0.42
CA TRP A 29 -10.43 -0.80 1.74
C TRP A 29 -11.43 -1.16 2.83
N ASP A 30 -12.56 -0.46 2.89
CA ASP A 30 -13.57 -0.67 3.92
C ASP A 30 -14.36 -1.98 3.75
N TYR A 31 -14.31 -2.59 2.56
CA TYR A 31 -14.91 -3.89 2.25
C TYR A 31 -13.96 -5.07 2.49
N LEU A 32 -12.66 -4.82 2.71
CA LEU A 32 -11.70 -5.86 3.01
C LEU A 32 -11.86 -6.39 4.44
N PRO A 33 -11.74 -7.72 4.66
CA PRO A 33 -11.66 -8.29 6.01
C PRO A 33 -10.57 -7.62 6.84
N LYS A 34 -10.77 -7.51 8.17
CA LYS A 34 -9.83 -6.79 9.05
C LYS A 34 -8.44 -7.42 9.07
N GLU A 35 -8.37 -8.74 8.94
CA GLU A 35 -7.13 -9.51 8.83
C GLU A 35 -6.38 -9.16 7.53
N ALA A 36 -7.11 -8.97 6.43
CA ALA A 36 -6.53 -8.54 5.15
C ALA A 36 -6.02 -7.09 5.23
N GLN A 37 -6.79 -6.19 5.84
CA GLN A 37 -6.36 -4.81 6.11
C GLN A 37 -5.05 -4.78 6.92
N ALA A 38 -4.98 -5.54 8.03
CA ALA A 38 -3.78 -5.61 8.86
C ALA A 38 -2.56 -6.16 8.08
N THR A 39 -2.78 -7.21 7.29
CA THR A 39 -1.72 -7.81 6.46
C THR A 39 -1.20 -6.85 5.40
N ILE A 40 -2.09 -6.10 4.73
CA ILE A 40 -1.72 -5.12 3.72
C ILE A 40 -0.93 -3.96 4.35
N ILE A 41 -1.32 -3.47 5.53
CA ILE A 41 -0.58 -2.43 6.27
C ILE A 41 0.84 -2.92 6.60
N GLU A 42 0.96 -4.14 7.13
CA GLU A 42 2.26 -4.72 7.46
C GLU A 42 3.12 -4.83 6.21
N GLN A 43 2.59 -5.38 5.11
CA GLN A 43 3.31 -5.49 3.84
C GLN A 43 3.72 -4.14 3.28
N ALA A 44 2.82 -3.15 3.22
CA ALA A 44 3.09 -1.81 2.71
C ALA A 44 4.21 -1.09 3.48
N THR A 45 4.32 -1.34 4.80
CA THR A 45 5.41 -0.80 5.65
C THR A 45 6.79 -1.33 5.24
N PHE A 46 6.84 -2.51 4.61
CA PHE A 46 8.06 -3.24 4.26
C PHE A 46 8.31 -3.33 2.75
N VAL A 47 7.51 -2.65 1.92
CA VAL A 47 7.78 -2.52 0.49
C VAL A 47 8.87 -1.48 0.29
N GLU A 48 10.04 -1.93 -0.16
CA GLU A 48 11.12 -1.03 -0.57
C GLU A 48 10.76 -0.37 -1.89
N MET A 49 10.45 0.92 -1.84
CA MET A 49 10.33 1.74 -3.04
C MET A 49 11.71 2.31 -3.42
N PRO A 50 12.04 2.40 -4.73
CA PRO A 50 13.13 3.27 -5.17
C PRO A 50 12.92 4.68 -4.60
N PRO A 51 13.98 5.43 -4.28
CA PRO A 51 13.86 6.71 -3.60
C PRO A 51 13.14 7.73 -4.49
N ILE A 52 11.81 7.75 -4.41
CA ILE A 52 11.03 8.96 -4.58
C ILE A 52 11.06 9.60 -3.20
N GLN A 53 11.66 10.80 -3.10
CA GLN A 53 11.91 11.52 -1.86
C GLN A 53 10.65 11.62 -0.99
N VAL A 54 10.41 10.69 -0.07
CA VAL A 54 9.20 10.73 0.74
C VAL A 54 9.45 10.14 2.12
N GLN A 55 9.61 11.04 3.10
CA GLN A 55 9.35 10.80 4.53
C GLN A 55 8.02 10.05 4.68
N GLN A 56 7.94 8.79 5.14
CA GLN A 56 6.62 8.22 5.42
C GLN A 56 6.50 6.93 6.24
N ARG A 57 6.09 7.09 7.50
CA ARG A 57 5.16 6.18 8.19
C ARG A 57 3.86 6.89 8.54
N GLN A 58 3.96 8.12 9.04
CA GLN A 58 2.81 8.96 9.40
C GLN A 58 1.93 9.32 8.20
N SER A 59 2.49 9.62 7.03
CA SER A 59 1.64 10.03 5.90
C SER A 59 1.01 8.87 5.13
N LEU A 60 1.39 7.62 5.40
CA LEU A 60 0.70 6.45 4.84
C LEU A 60 -0.60 6.16 5.61
N GLU A 61 -0.57 6.28 6.94
CA GLU A 61 -1.78 6.27 7.77
C GLU A 61 -2.69 7.48 7.46
N ALA A 62 -2.12 8.66 7.22
CA ALA A 62 -2.87 9.85 6.84
C ALA A 62 -3.53 9.70 5.45
N PHE A 63 -2.81 9.15 4.47
CA PHE A 63 -3.33 8.87 3.13
C PHE A 63 -4.52 7.90 3.18
N ILE A 64 -4.40 6.80 3.94
CA ILE A 64 -5.50 5.84 4.11
C ILE A 64 -6.71 6.51 4.80
N ARG A 65 -6.49 7.34 5.83
CA ARG A 65 -7.59 8.06 6.50
C ARG A 65 -8.29 9.08 5.59
N GLN A 66 -7.54 9.80 4.75
CA GLN A 66 -8.10 10.80 3.84
C GLN A 66 -8.91 10.19 2.69
N HIS A 67 -8.64 8.93 2.32
CA HIS A 67 -9.33 8.22 1.25
C HIS A 67 -10.33 7.17 1.74
N LYS A 68 -10.60 7.08 3.06
CA LYS A 68 -11.82 6.44 3.56
C LYS A 68 -13.01 7.25 3.06
N ALA A 69 -13.99 6.54 2.50
CA ALA A 69 -15.12 7.10 1.77
C ALA A 69 -15.62 8.43 2.37
N VAL A 70 -15.38 9.52 1.65
CA VAL A 70 -16.27 10.67 1.70
C VAL A 70 -17.49 10.22 0.89
N ASP A 71 -18.66 10.24 1.53
CA ASP A 71 -19.97 9.95 0.91
C ASP A 71 -20.13 10.59 -0.48
#